data_AF-A0A970WJM8-F1
#
_entry.id   AF-A0A970WJM8-F1
#
_cell.length_a   1.000
_cell.length_b   1.000
_cell.length_c   1.000
_cell.angle_alpha   90.00
_cell.angle_beta   90.00
_cell.angle_gamma   90.00
#
_symmetry.space_group_name_H-M   'P 1'
#
loop_
_entity.id
_entity.type
_entity.pdbx_description
1 polymer ?
#
loop_
_entity_poly.entity_id
_entity_poly.type
_entity_poly.pdbx_seq_one_letter_code
_entity_poly.pdbx_strand_id
1 'polypeptide(L)'
;MGKLPAGSVDLAFADPPFNIGYDYDVYDDSLEHQQYIAWSREWISAVYRVLKPNGTFWLAIGDEYAAELKLASQDIGFHCRSWVVWYYTFGVNCARKFTRSHAHLFHFIKDPADFTFRDDDLDNRVPSARELVYNDKRANSIGRLPDDTWIIRPADVVGEVVSDDDGTWSPNLLPAPSDKNRTFALRPQDMDGGFTPPEDTWYFPRVAGTFKERAGFHGCQMPEQLLGRIIRTCSNPGDVVLDPFSGSATTLAVAKKLGRAYVGFELSKDYVRYGLERLDSICVGDRLDGSAEPLKSAPRTGEKNKGRGEKQKKSARLNAADQRKQATEQRYEAVQLELTLRGIVEAFRLSHNGFSADRVVADPDLNCRFLSACNRLGIVGDPRTWNTLLFRLRKTGKLAEIETVNRTAIEWKDCDAYLFASEIALQSLLDEGKAESLDEILCDPVLTAEFDEFVRRLAPGYATFQYRWAALRLRKVAKVARTRAATLSAPKRFAPMTPVEDLAPATLPETPGLYLLSDNRKSKIYVGETLNLRRRLELQFGGAQLVEWSRISSSTFIETLSLPDSNAGMLAWQSCLVRRFKQRPRLNYHELASA
;
A
#
# COMPACT_ATOMS: atom_id res chain seq x y z
N MET A 1 -31.44 2.52 -13.48
CA MET A 1 -32.02 2.37 -12.12
C MET A 1 -33.47 1.87 -12.06
N GLY A 2 -34.41 2.29 -12.93
CA GLY A 2 -35.84 1.89 -12.83
C GLY A 2 -36.15 0.38 -12.78
N LYS A 3 -35.25 -0.46 -13.30
CA LYS A 3 -35.36 -1.94 -13.25
C LYS A 3 -34.97 -2.56 -11.89
N LEU A 4 -34.32 -1.80 -11.01
CA LEU A 4 -33.96 -2.29 -9.68
C LEU A 4 -35.20 -2.31 -8.75
N PRO A 5 -35.36 -3.34 -7.90
CA PRO A 5 -36.42 -3.34 -6.89
C PRO A 5 -36.29 -2.15 -5.93
N ALA A 6 -37.41 -1.67 -5.41
CA ALA A 6 -37.38 -0.66 -4.35
C ALA A 6 -36.75 -1.25 -3.07
N GLY A 7 -36.00 -0.45 -2.31
CA GLY A 7 -35.35 -0.91 -1.08
C GLY A 7 -34.36 -2.07 -1.26
N SER A 8 -33.66 -2.13 -2.40
CA SER A 8 -32.67 -3.18 -2.71
C SER A 8 -31.22 -2.79 -2.47
N VAL A 9 -30.95 -1.51 -2.18
CA VAL A 9 -29.60 -0.95 -2.02
C VAL A 9 -29.42 -0.42 -0.60
N ASP A 10 -28.25 -0.68 0.00
CA ASP A 10 -27.89 -0.26 1.35
C ASP A 10 -27.19 1.11 1.38
N LEU A 11 -26.29 1.34 0.43
CA LEU A 11 -25.52 2.57 0.30
C LEU A 11 -25.48 3.01 -1.16
N ALA A 12 -25.76 4.28 -1.44
CA ALA A 12 -25.52 4.88 -2.75
C ALA A 12 -24.46 5.97 -2.64
N PHE A 13 -23.49 5.99 -3.56
CA PHE A 13 -22.55 7.11 -3.73
C PHE A 13 -22.67 7.62 -5.16
N ALA A 14 -22.98 8.90 -5.34
CA ALA A 14 -23.10 9.52 -6.65
C ALA A 14 -22.05 10.62 -6.83
N ASP A 15 -21.27 10.51 -7.91
CA ASP A 15 -20.37 11.54 -8.44
C ASP A 15 -20.87 11.96 -9.85
N PRO A 16 -21.99 12.70 -9.94
CA PRO A 16 -22.54 13.11 -11.23
C PRO A 16 -21.60 14.06 -11.97
N PRO A 17 -21.82 14.29 -13.28
CA PRO A 17 -21.23 15.44 -13.97
C PRO A 17 -21.59 16.75 -13.25
N PHE A 18 -20.59 17.60 -13.00
CA PHE A 18 -20.75 18.85 -12.22
C PHE A 18 -21.35 20.01 -13.02
N ASN A 19 -21.63 19.81 -14.31
CA ASN A 19 -22.14 20.81 -15.24
C ASN A 19 -21.19 22.01 -15.38
N ILE A 20 -19.90 21.71 -15.58
CA ILE A 20 -18.80 22.69 -15.66
C ILE A 20 -18.16 22.76 -17.06
N GLY A 21 -18.76 22.09 -18.04
CA GLY A 21 -18.25 21.99 -19.40
C GLY A 21 -17.09 21.00 -19.54
N TYR A 22 -17.04 19.95 -18.72
CA TYR A 22 -16.06 18.89 -18.88
C TYR A 22 -16.33 18.08 -20.16
N ASP A 23 -15.27 17.77 -20.91
CA ASP A 23 -15.36 17.03 -22.18
C ASP A 23 -15.41 15.52 -21.91
N TYR A 24 -16.62 14.97 -21.78
CA TYR A 24 -16.87 13.53 -21.74
C TYR A 24 -17.03 12.97 -23.15
N ASP A 25 -16.76 11.67 -23.31
CA ASP A 25 -16.85 10.98 -24.60
C ASP A 25 -18.29 10.84 -25.13
N VAL A 26 -19.28 10.74 -24.23
CA VAL A 26 -20.69 10.48 -24.60
C VAL A 26 -21.72 11.41 -23.94
N TYR A 27 -21.29 12.38 -23.12
CA TYR A 27 -22.18 13.25 -22.35
C TYR A 27 -21.81 14.73 -22.48
N ASP A 28 -22.83 15.58 -22.61
CA ASP A 28 -22.67 17.04 -22.65
C ASP A 28 -22.81 17.63 -21.23
N ASP A 29 -21.69 18.07 -20.66
CA ASP A 29 -21.59 18.65 -19.31
C ASP A 29 -21.88 20.16 -19.29
N SER A 30 -22.79 20.65 -20.14
CA SER A 30 -23.14 22.07 -20.26
C SER A 30 -24.65 22.34 -20.37
N LEU A 31 -25.45 21.53 -19.67
CA LEU A 31 -26.90 21.69 -19.62
C LEU A 31 -27.32 23.06 -19.05
N GLU A 32 -28.44 23.57 -19.55
CA GLU A 32 -29.09 24.76 -18.99
C GLU A 32 -29.48 24.50 -17.52
N HIS A 33 -29.42 25.54 -16.67
CA HIS A 33 -29.54 25.42 -15.22
C HIS A 33 -30.81 24.69 -14.76
N GLN A 34 -31.99 25.04 -15.29
CA GLN A 34 -33.23 24.37 -14.91
C GLN A 34 -33.29 22.93 -15.43
N GLN A 35 -32.74 22.69 -16.62
CA GLN A 35 -32.63 21.34 -17.17
C GLN A 35 -31.72 20.45 -16.33
N TYR A 36 -30.57 20.95 -15.87
CA TYR A 36 -29.65 20.21 -15.01
C TYR A 36 -30.29 19.85 -13.66
N ILE A 37 -31.01 20.79 -13.04
CA ILE A 37 -31.74 20.54 -11.78
C ILE A 37 -32.84 19.51 -12.00
N ALA A 38 -33.66 19.65 -13.05
CA ALA A 38 -34.73 18.71 -13.36
C ALA A 38 -34.19 17.30 -13.60
N TRP A 39 -33.16 17.18 -14.45
CA TRP A 39 -32.44 15.93 -14.68
C TRP A 39 -31.88 15.35 -13.39
N SER A 40 -31.33 16.19 -12.50
CA SER A 40 -30.79 15.74 -11.22
C SER A 40 -31.85 15.19 -10.28
N ARG A 41 -33.01 15.83 -10.22
CA ARG A 41 -34.15 15.37 -9.43
C ARG A 41 -34.63 13.98 -9.87
N GLU A 42 -34.59 13.67 -11.16
CA GLU A 42 -35.00 12.36 -11.66
C GLU A 42 -34.12 11.23 -11.13
N TRP A 43 -32.79 11.37 -11.23
CA TRP A 43 -31.89 10.31 -10.76
C TRP A 43 -31.82 10.26 -9.23
N ILE A 44 -31.90 11.40 -8.51
CA ILE A 44 -31.97 11.41 -7.04
C ILE A 44 -33.25 10.70 -6.57
N SER A 45 -34.39 10.94 -7.23
CA SER A 45 -35.65 10.25 -6.92
C SER A 45 -35.55 8.75 -7.15
N ALA A 46 -34.83 8.33 -8.20
CA ALA A 46 -34.56 6.92 -8.45
C ALA A 46 -33.67 6.31 -7.36
N VAL A 47 -32.65 7.04 -6.87
CA VAL A 47 -31.82 6.63 -5.72
C VAL A 47 -32.68 6.47 -4.47
N TYR A 48 -33.52 7.46 -4.13
CA TYR A 48 -34.42 7.40 -2.98
C TYR A 48 -35.32 6.16 -2.97
N ARG A 49 -35.84 5.79 -4.16
CA ARG A 49 -36.70 4.61 -4.33
C ARG A 49 -35.95 3.30 -4.10
N VAL A 50 -34.74 3.15 -4.64
CA VAL A 50 -33.99 1.89 -4.56
C VAL A 50 -33.29 1.71 -3.21
N LEU A 51 -33.04 2.79 -2.49
CA LEU A 51 -32.40 2.77 -1.18
C LEU A 51 -33.35 2.19 -0.10
N LYS A 52 -32.82 1.29 0.73
CA LYS A 52 -33.52 0.73 1.90
C LYS A 52 -33.94 1.83 2.88
N PRO A 53 -34.95 1.61 3.74
CA PRO A 53 -35.36 2.59 4.75
C PRO A 53 -34.20 3.05 5.65
N ASN A 54 -33.31 2.14 6.03
CA ASN A 54 -32.12 2.40 6.84
C ASN A 54 -30.86 2.70 6.00
N GLY A 55 -31.00 2.87 4.69
CA GLY A 55 -29.88 3.07 3.78
C GLY A 55 -29.40 4.52 3.72
N THR A 56 -28.19 4.69 3.21
CA THR A 56 -27.48 5.98 3.16
C THR A 56 -27.18 6.40 1.72
N PHE A 57 -27.29 7.69 1.42
CA PHE A 57 -26.96 8.29 0.13
C PHE A 57 -25.89 9.37 0.29
N TRP A 58 -24.80 9.24 -0.46
CA TRP A 58 -23.73 10.24 -0.53
C TRP A 58 -23.71 10.90 -1.91
N LEU A 59 -23.64 12.22 -1.94
CA LEU A 59 -23.57 13.03 -3.16
C LEU A 59 -22.30 13.88 -3.17
N ALA A 60 -21.46 13.68 -4.18
CA ALA A 60 -20.35 14.57 -4.51
C ALA A 60 -20.77 15.63 -5.54
N ILE A 61 -20.46 16.91 -5.30
CA ILE A 61 -20.77 17.99 -6.25
C ILE A 61 -19.82 19.19 -6.07
N GLY A 62 -19.63 19.98 -7.13
CA GLY A 62 -18.92 21.25 -7.10
C GLY A 62 -19.75 22.42 -6.56
N ASP A 63 -19.11 23.58 -6.43
CA ASP A 63 -19.73 24.80 -5.84
C ASP A 63 -21.04 25.21 -6.53
N GLU A 64 -21.13 25.05 -7.85
CA GLU A 64 -22.20 25.59 -8.69
C GLU A 64 -23.60 25.12 -8.33
N TYR A 65 -23.73 23.88 -7.86
CA TYR A 65 -25.03 23.22 -7.66
C TYR A 65 -25.15 22.58 -6.28
N ALA A 66 -24.22 22.85 -5.36
CA ALA A 66 -24.20 22.24 -4.04
C ALA A 66 -25.48 22.57 -3.24
N ALA A 67 -25.91 23.84 -3.25
CA ALA A 67 -27.11 24.25 -2.53
C ALA A 67 -28.38 23.68 -3.19
N GLU A 68 -28.47 23.75 -4.51
CA GLU A 68 -29.61 23.32 -5.31
C GLU A 68 -29.83 21.81 -5.17
N LEU A 69 -28.78 21.00 -5.29
CA LEU A 69 -28.92 19.55 -5.16
C LEU A 69 -29.15 19.12 -3.71
N LYS A 70 -28.65 19.87 -2.73
CA LYS A 70 -29.01 19.63 -1.33
C LYS A 70 -30.50 19.85 -1.09
N LEU A 71 -31.04 20.99 -1.51
CA LEU A 71 -32.46 21.30 -1.35
C LEU A 71 -33.33 20.33 -2.14
N ALA A 72 -32.96 20.02 -3.38
CA ALA A 72 -33.67 19.06 -4.21
C ALA A 72 -33.71 17.66 -3.57
N SER A 73 -32.62 17.21 -2.95
CA SER A 73 -32.59 15.94 -2.23
C SER A 73 -33.52 15.96 -1.01
N GLN A 74 -33.57 17.08 -0.28
CA GLN A 74 -34.48 17.24 0.86
C GLN A 74 -35.95 17.27 0.44
N ASP A 75 -36.28 17.93 -0.68
CA ASP A 75 -37.64 17.94 -1.24
C ASP A 75 -38.13 16.53 -1.61
N ILE A 76 -37.23 15.66 -2.06
CA ILE A 76 -37.52 14.26 -2.40
C ILE A 76 -37.80 13.42 -1.14
N GLY A 77 -37.34 13.87 0.02
CA GLY A 77 -37.57 13.22 1.31
C GLY A 77 -36.30 12.72 2.00
N PHE A 78 -35.10 13.07 1.53
CA PHE A 78 -33.87 12.79 2.26
C PHE A 78 -33.66 13.77 3.41
N HIS A 79 -33.04 13.28 4.48
CA HIS A 79 -32.53 14.10 5.57
C HIS A 79 -31.01 14.25 5.43
N CYS A 80 -30.52 15.49 5.35
CA CYS A 80 -29.08 15.76 5.37
C CYS A 80 -28.55 15.58 6.79
N ARG A 81 -27.63 14.64 7.00
CA ARG A 81 -26.94 14.43 8.28
C ARG A 81 -25.72 15.30 8.42
N SER A 82 -24.91 15.32 7.37
CA SER A 82 -23.64 16.06 7.36
C SER A 82 -23.40 16.65 5.98
N TRP A 83 -22.80 17.84 5.98
CA TRP A 83 -22.26 18.47 4.78
C TRP A 83 -20.74 18.48 4.93
N VAL A 84 -20.09 17.47 4.38
CA VAL A 84 -18.65 17.30 4.44
C VAL A 84 -17.99 18.10 3.31
N VAL A 85 -16.91 18.81 3.64
CA VAL A 85 -16.07 19.49 2.65
C VAL A 85 -14.87 18.59 2.34
N TRP A 86 -14.80 18.08 1.12
CA TRP A 86 -13.62 17.38 0.64
C TRP A 86 -12.60 18.38 0.11
N TYR A 87 -11.54 18.62 0.88
CA TYR A 87 -10.48 19.55 0.53
C TYR A 87 -9.37 18.87 -0.27
N TYR A 88 -8.86 19.56 -1.31
CA TYR A 88 -7.71 19.13 -2.10
C TYR A 88 -6.87 20.33 -2.58
N THR A 89 -5.56 20.17 -2.59
CA THR A 89 -4.60 21.27 -2.80
C THR A 89 -4.33 21.64 -4.26
N PHE A 90 -4.73 20.79 -5.22
CA PHE A 90 -4.52 21.02 -6.64
C PHE A 90 -5.81 21.57 -7.27
N GLY A 91 -6.03 22.88 -7.10
CA GLY A 91 -7.21 23.62 -7.56
C GLY A 91 -7.03 24.27 -8.94
N VAL A 92 -8.14 24.65 -9.57
CA VAL A 92 -8.10 25.47 -10.80
C VAL A 92 -7.75 26.90 -10.42
N ASN A 93 -6.72 27.46 -11.05
CA ASN A 93 -6.36 28.87 -10.83
C ASN A 93 -7.53 29.77 -11.24
N CYS A 94 -7.95 30.67 -10.36
CA CYS A 94 -9.10 31.55 -10.56
C CYS A 94 -8.63 33.01 -10.55
N ALA A 95 -9.02 33.80 -11.55
CA ALA A 95 -8.57 35.19 -11.69
C ALA A 95 -9.46 36.21 -10.94
N ARG A 96 -10.76 35.95 -10.83
CA ARG A 96 -11.77 36.88 -10.28
C ARG A 96 -12.58 36.32 -9.11
N LYS A 97 -12.10 35.26 -8.47
CA LYS A 97 -12.71 34.62 -7.29
C LYS A 97 -11.67 33.80 -6.53
N PHE A 98 -12.01 33.35 -5.32
CA PHE A 98 -11.17 32.44 -4.55
C PHE A 98 -10.90 31.14 -5.31
N THR A 99 -9.70 30.58 -5.12
CA THR A 99 -9.28 29.34 -5.78
C THR A 99 -10.15 28.17 -5.34
N ARG A 100 -10.71 27.46 -6.32
CA ARG A 100 -11.47 26.23 -6.10
C ARG A 100 -10.55 25.10 -5.68
N SER A 101 -10.65 24.71 -4.42
CA SER A 101 -9.79 23.72 -3.77
C SER A 101 -10.58 22.72 -2.94
N HIS A 102 -11.89 22.60 -3.18
CA HIS A 102 -12.73 21.63 -2.51
C HIS A 102 -13.87 21.15 -3.40
N ALA A 103 -14.53 20.08 -2.96
CA ALA A 103 -15.83 19.64 -3.42
C ALA A 103 -16.73 19.40 -2.21
N HIS A 104 -18.03 19.33 -2.43
CA HIS A 104 -19.02 19.09 -1.39
C HIS A 104 -19.42 17.62 -1.41
N LEU A 105 -19.45 17.00 -0.23
CA LEU A 105 -19.95 15.65 0.00
C LEU A 105 -21.14 15.74 0.95
N PHE A 106 -22.34 15.49 0.45
CA PHE A 106 -23.54 15.45 1.28
C PHE A 106 -23.84 14.03 1.73
N HIS A 107 -24.02 13.87 3.04
CA HIS A 107 -24.46 12.62 3.65
C HIS A 107 -25.97 12.70 3.92
N PHE A 108 -26.75 11.96 3.15
CA PHE A 108 -28.20 11.87 3.23
C PHE A 108 -28.66 10.51 3.75
N ILE A 109 -29.76 10.51 4.49
CA ILE A 109 -30.43 9.30 5.00
C ILE A 109 -31.95 9.43 4.86
N LYS A 110 -32.67 8.31 4.92
CA LYS A 110 -34.14 8.30 4.81
C LYS A 110 -34.83 8.43 6.16
N ASP A 111 -34.31 7.78 7.20
CA ASP A 111 -34.87 7.85 8.55
C ASP A 111 -33.81 8.31 9.57
N PRO A 112 -33.94 9.52 10.15
CA PRO A 112 -33.01 10.05 11.15
C PRO A 112 -32.88 9.22 12.43
N ALA A 113 -33.83 8.34 12.71
CA ALA A 113 -33.83 7.46 13.87
C ALA A 113 -33.27 6.06 13.58
N ASP A 114 -33.28 5.62 12.33
CA ASP A 114 -32.85 4.27 11.91
C ASP A 114 -32.07 4.32 10.59
N PHE A 115 -30.74 4.34 10.68
CA PHE A 115 -29.86 4.30 9.53
C PHE A 115 -28.54 3.59 9.85
N THR A 116 -27.95 2.94 8.83
CA THR A 116 -26.68 2.25 8.97
C THR A 116 -25.55 3.25 9.16
N PHE A 117 -24.97 3.24 10.35
CA PHE A 117 -23.79 4.04 10.70
C PHE A 117 -22.95 3.25 11.71
N ARG A 118 -21.82 2.70 11.23
CA ARG A 118 -20.92 1.81 11.98
C ARG A 118 -19.96 2.63 12.82
N ASP A 119 -20.51 3.29 13.84
CA ASP A 119 -19.72 4.13 14.71
C ASP A 119 -18.81 3.29 15.61
N ASP A 120 -19.25 2.16 16.13
CA ASP A 120 -18.48 1.23 16.96
C ASP A 120 -17.24 0.59 16.30
N ASP A 121 -17.15 0.63 14.98
CA ASP A 121 -15.99 0.12 14.24
C ASP A 121 -14.73 0.96 14.51
N LEU A 122 -13.70 0.31 15.07
CA LEU A 122 -12.42 0.94 15.41
C LEU A 122 -11.73 1.55 14.18
N ASP A 123 -11.94 0.99 12.99
CA ASP A 123 -11.42 1.53 11.73
C ASP A 123 -12.03 2.90 11.35
N ASN A 124 -13.17 3.25 11.96
CA ASN A 124 -13.89 4.51 11.74
C ASN A 124 -13.71 5.49 12.92
N ARG A 125 -12.84 5.18 13.90
CA ARG A 125 -12.58 6.03 15.07
C ARG A 125 -11.23 6.71 14.96
N VAL A 126 -11.15 7.93 15.47
CA VAL A 126 -9.91 8.71 15.63
C VAL A 126 -9.68 9.05 17.10
N PRO A 127 -8.43 9.22 17.55
CA PRO A 127 -8.17 9.60 18.94
C PRO A 127 -8.85 10.93 19.32
N SER A 128 -9.40 10.99 20.54
CA SER A 128 -10.09 12.19 21.03
C SER A 128 -9.16 13.08 21.86
N ALA A 129 -9.21 14.40 21.65
CA ALA A 129 -8.52 15.34 22.53
C ALA A 129 -9.02 15.26 23.99
N ARG A 130 -10.30 14.91 24.20
CA ARG A 130 -10.83 14.66 25.56
C ARG A 130 -10.12 13.51 26.26
N GLU A 131 -9.72 12.51 25.51
CA GLU A 131 -8.97 11.36 26.02
C GLU A 131 -7.49 11.68 26.15
N LEU A 132 -6.87 12.19 25.08
CA LEU A 132 -5.42 12.39 24.99
C LEU A 132 -4.90 13.60 25.76
N VAL A 133 -5.67 14.68 25.82
CA VAL A 133 -5.23 15.98 26.38
C VAL A 133 -5.86 16.22 27.75
N TYR A 134 -7.15 15.94 27.89
CA TYR A 134 -7.92 16.34 29.08
C TYR A 134 -8.21 15.20 30.07
N ASN A 135 -7.90 13.93 29.70
CA ASN A 135 -8.23 12.74 30.49
C ASN A 135 -9.67 12.75 31.05
N ASP A 136 -10.61 13.24 30.23
CA ASP A 136 -12.01 13.44 30.59
C ASP A 136 -12.73 12.09 30.60
N LYS A 137 -13.35 11.73 31.72
CA LYS A 137 -14.07 10.46 31.89
C LYS A 137 -15.27 10.29 30.95
N ARG A 138 -15.72 11.35 30.27
CA ARG A 138 -16.76 11.31 29.23
C ARG A 138 -16.20 10.97 27.85
N ALA A 139 -14.89 10.86 27.69
CA ALA A 139 -14.29 10.39 26.45
C ALA A 139 -14.69 8.94 26.20
N ASN A 140 -15.00 8.62 24.95
CA ASN A 140 -15.24 7.23 24.57
C ASN A 140 -13.88 6.53 24.46
N SER A 141 -13.70 5.43 25.18
CA SER A 141 -12.43 4.69 25.28
C SER A 141 -11.99 3.99 24.00
N ILE A 142 -12.83 4.00 22.96
CA ILE A 142 -12.49 3.50 21.62
C ILE A 142 -12.26 4.63 20.61
N GLY A 143 -12.17 5.88 21.07
CA GLY A 143 -11.97 7.08 20.24
C GLY A 143 -13.28 7.80 19.86
N ARG A 144 -13.14 8.89 19.10
CA ARG A 144 -14.26 9.71 18.57
C ARG A 144 -14.50 9.42 17.08
N LEU A 145 -15.64 9.85 16.55
CA LEU A 145 -15.87 9.89 15.10
C LEU A 145 -15.11 11.07 14.46
N PRO A 146 -14.77 11.00 13.17
CA PRO A 146 -14.31 12.15 12.40
C PRO A 146 -15.34 13.29 12.42
N ASP A 147 -14.89 14.54 12.49
CA ASP A 147 -15.79 15.72 12.49
C ASP A 147 -16.38 16.01 11.10
N ASP A 148 -17.45 16.82 11.07
CA ASP A 148 -18.21 17.20 9.88
C ASP A 148 -18.23 18.71 9.56
N THR A 149 -17.46 19.56 10.25
CA THR A 149 -17.42 21.02 10.02
C THR A 149 -16.00 21.61 10.09
N TRP A 150 -15.82 22.81 9.54
CA TRP A 150 -14.57 23.58 9.54
C TRP A 150 -14.52 24.53 10.75
N ILE A 151 -13.63 24.32 11.73
CA ILE A 151 -13.34 25.33 12.75
C ILE A 151 -11.83 25.56 12.87
N ILE A 152 -11.43 26.82 12.67
CA ILE A 152 -10.21 27.38 13.24
C ILE A 152 -10.59 27.92 14.62
N ARG A 153 -10.08 27.34 15.70
CA ARG A 153 -10.25 27.90 17.05
C ARG A 153 -9.21 29.01 17.26
N PRO A 154 -9.62 30.26 17.59
CA PRO A 154 -8.67 31.34 17.88
C PRO A 154 -7.69 31.04 19.02
N ALA A 155 -8.04 30.09 19.90
CA ALA A 155 -7.19 29.67 21.02
C ALA A 155 -5.98 28.80 20.61
N ASP A 156 -5.98 28.25 19.38
CA ASP A 156 -4.92 27.35 18.89
C ASP A 156 -3.97 28.05 17.89
N VAL A 157 -4.19 29.34 17.60
CA VAL A 157 -3.23 30.20 16.90
C VAL A 157 -2.21 30.71 17.90
N VAL A 158 -1.08 30.01 18.06
CA VAL A 158 0.11 30.59 18.71
C VAL A 158 0.88 31.41 17.67
N GLY A 159 0.27 32.50 17.23
CA GLY A 159 0.98 33.62 16.65
C GLY A 159 0.99 34.73 17.68
N GLU A 160 2.14 35.35 17.93
CA GLU A 160 2.14 36.67 18.56
C GLU A 160 1.26 37.58 17.71
N VAL A 161 0.03 37.81 18.17
CA VAL A 161 -0.67 39.03 17.80
C VAL A 161 0.14 40.12 18.48
N VAL A 162 1.06 40.73 17.73
CA VAL A 162 1.59 42.02 18.12
C VAL A 162 0.43 43.00 17.97
N SER A 163 -0.35 43.15 19.03
CA SER A 163 -0.99 44.42 19.29
C SER A 163 0.13 45.36 19.70
N ASP A 164 0.43 46.35 18.89
CA ASP A 164 1.06 47.53 19.45
C ASP A 164 0.05 48.14 20.45
N ASP A 165 0.56 48.51 21.62
CA ASP A 165 -0.09 48.68 22.92
C ASP A 165 -1.23 49.73 23.06
N ASP A 166 -2.06 50.01 22.06
CA ASP A 166 -3.17 50.97 22.22
C ASP A 166 -4.48 50.67 21.48
N GLY A 167 -4.65 49.47 20.94
CA GLY A 167 -5.99 48.95 20.60
C GLY A 167 -6.76 49.74 19.53
N THR A 168 -6.10 50.50 18.66
CA THR A 168 -6.76 51.15 17.51
C THR A 168 -6.20 50.63 16.18
N TRP A 169 -7.03 49.91 15.42
CA TRP A 169 -6.77 49.59 14.02
C TRP A 169 -7.11 50.81 13.16
N SER A 170 -6.14 51.33 12.41
CA SER A 170 -6.39 52.33 11.37
C SER A 170 -5.75 51.91 10.04
N PRO A 171 -6.50 51.81 8.93
CA PRO A 171 -6.04 51.19 7.68
C PRO A 171 -5.05 52.05 6.86
N ASN A 172 -4.56 53.17 7.39
CA ASN A 172 -3.81 54.17 6.62
C ASN A 172 -2.29 54.16 6.86
N LEU A 173 -1.71 53.17 7.55
CA LEU A 173 -0.28 53.13 7.87
C LEU A 173 0.55 52.00 7.23
N LEU A 174 -0.02 51.23 6.29
CA LEU A 174 0.78 50.31 5.47
C LEU A 174 0.93 50.88 4.05
N PRO A 175 2.16 51.13 3.55
CA PRO A 175 2.33 51.42 2.14
C PRO A 175 1.93 50.18 1.33
N ALA A 176 1.12 50.37 0.28
CA ALA A 176 0.70 49.27 -0.57
C ALA A 176 1.93 48.57 -1.19
N PRO A 177 1.97 47.23 -1.26
CA PRO A 177 3.09 46.51 -1.86
C PRO A 177 3.31 46.92 -3.32
N SER A 178 4.58 47.01 -3.72
CA SER A 178 4.99 47.41 -5.08
C SER A 178 4.71 46.36 -6.16
N ASP A 179 4.39 45.12 -5.78
CA ASP A 179 4.07 44.04 -6.70
C ASP A 179 2.56 43.77 -6.72
N LYS A 180 1.87 44.36 -7.69
CA LYS A 180 0.41 44.28 -7.86
C LYS A 180 -0.07 42.99 -8.56
N ASN A 181 0.82 42.03 -8.86
CA ASN A 181 0.51 40.90 -9.75
C ASN A 181 0.57 39.50 -9.12
N ARG A 182 0.72 39.39 -7.80
CA ARG A 182 0.67 38.10 -7.10
C ARG A 182 -0.20 38.17 -5.86
N THR A 183 -1.48 37.84 -6.01
CA THR A 183 -2.37 37.48 -4.92
C THR A 183 -1.89 36.17 -4.31
N PHE A 184 -1.07 36.25 -3.26
CA PHE A 184 -0.74 35.10 -2.42
C PHE A 184 -1.96 34.74 -1.58
N ALA A 185 -2.66 33.66 -1.94
CA ALA A 185 -3.51 32.97 -0.98
C ALA A 185 -2.58 32.18 -0.05
N LEU A 186 -2.34 32.69 1.17
CA LEU A 186 -1.75 31.89 2.23
C LEU A 186 -2.70 30.73 2.52
N ARG A 187 -2.24 29.50 2.25
CA ARG A 187 -3.00 28.29 2.58
C ARG A 187 -2.67 27.96 4.04
N PRO A 188 -3.66 27.73 4.93
CA PRO A 188 -3.33 27.60 6.35
C PRO A 188 -2.44 26.38 6.65
N GLN A 189 -2.52 25.30 5.87
CA GLN A 189 -1.58 24.17 5.99
C GLN A 189 -0.13 24.48 5.56
N ASP A 190 0.09 25.61 4.90
CA ASP A 190 1.43 26.12 4.61
C ASP A 190 1.85 27.16 5.69
N MET A 191 1.21 27.25 6.85
CA MET A 191 1.61 28.17 7.93
C MET A 191 2.19 27.37 9.11
N ASP A 192 3.27 27.87 9.74
CA ASP A 192 3.83 27.29 10.97
C ASP A 192 2.78 27.47 12.10
N GLY A 193 1.96 26.45 12.33
CA GLY A 193 0.80 26.48 13.25
C GLY A 193 -0.58 26.28 12.59
N GLY A 194 -0.65 25.99 11.29
CA GLY A 194 -1.91 25.59 10.65
C GLY A 194 -2.10 24.07 10.56
N PHE A 195 -3.20 23.67 9.91
CA PHE A 195 -3.92 22.43 10.20
C PHE A 195 -3.10 21.16 10.51
N THR A 196 -3.38 20.55 11.67
CA THR A 196 -2.72 19.35 12.21
C THR A 196 -3.57 18.06 12.07
N PRO A 197 -2.98 16.85 12.20
CA PRO A 197 -3.68 15.55 12.06
C PRO A 197 -4.98 15.33 12.88
N PRO A 198 -5.20 15.97 14.04
CA PRO A 198 -6.48 15.87 14.75
C PRO A 198 -7.63 16.77 14.23
N GLU A 199 -7.49 17.45 13.09
CA GLU A 199 -8.39 18.55 12.69
C GLU A 199 -9.41 18.25 11.57
N ASP A 200 -10.33 19.20 11.41
CA ASP A 200 -11.74 18.99 11.09
C ASP A 200 -12.04 19.03 9.57
N THR A 201 -11.26 18.30 8.75
CA THR A 201 -11.49 18.21 7.28
C THR A 201 -11.01 16.88 6.71
N TRP A 202 -11.81 16.27 5.83
CA TRP A 202 -11.37 15.09 5.07
C TRP A 202 -10.46 15.54 3.94
N TYR A 203 -9.17 15.47 4.21
CA TYR A 203 -8.16 15.71 3.21
C TYR A 203 -7.84 14.41 2.46
N PHE A 204 -8.12 14.39 1.16
CA PHE A 204 -7.66 13.34 0.25
C PHE A 204 -7.15 14.02 -1.03
N PRO A 205 -5.91 13.77 -1.48
CA PRO A 205 -5.42 14.37 -2.71
C PRO A 205 -6.23 13.85 -3.90
N ARG A 206 -6.57 14.72 -4.87
CA ARG A 206 -7.11 14.27 -6.16
C ARG A 206 -6.15 13.29 -6.81
N VAL A 207 -6.70 12.26 -7.45
CA VAL A 207 -5.90 11.24 -8.15
C VAL A 207 -5.28 11.85 -9.41
N ALA A 208 -4.03 12.31 -9.29
CA ALA A 208 -3.28 12.89 -10.40
C ALA A 208 -2.67 11.81 -11.31
N GLY A 209 -2.30 12.20 -12.53
CA GLY A 209 -1.81 11.28 -13.58
C GLY A 209 -0.63 10.39 -13.20
N THR A 210 0.13 10.75 -12.17
CA THR A 210 1.33 10.03 -11.73
C THR A 210 1.10 9.14 -10.51
N PHE A 211 -0.14 9.04 -10.02
CA PHE A 211 -0.45 8.26 -8.83
C PHE A 211 -0.57 6.79 -9.21
N LYS A 212 -0.10 5.88 -8.35
CA LYS A 212 -0.21 4.42 -8.56
C LYS A 212 -1.66 3.98 -8.79
N GLU A 213 -2.58 4.58 -8.04
CA GLU A 213 -4.02 4.35 -8.11
C GLU A 213 -4.65 4.78 -9.45
N ARG A 214 -3.98 5.65 -10.22
CA ARG A 214 -4.55 6.23 -11.44
C ARG A 214 -4.73 5.14 -12.49
N ALA A 215 -5.98 4.90 -12.88
CA ALA A 215 -6.33 3.92 -13.90
C ALA A 215 -5.98 4.40 -15.33
N GLY A 216 -5.80 5.70 -15.53
CA GLY A 216 -5.24 6.29 -16.75
C GLY A 216 -6.26 6.58 -17.86
N PHE A 217 -7.43 5.94 -17.85
CA PHE A 217 -8.45 6.08 -18.89
C PHE A 217 -9.61 7.03 -18.55
N HIS A 218 -9.75 7.46 -17.30
CA HIS A 218 -10.81 8.36 -16.84
C HIS A 218 -10.22 9.64 -16.24
N GLY A 219 -10.69 10.80 -16.68
CA GLY A 219 -10.13 12.11 -16.34
C GLY A 219 -10.20 12.47 -14.85
N CYS A 220 -11.34 12.21 -14.21
CA CYS A 220 -11.67 12.64 -12.85
C CYS A 220 -11.90 11.45 -11.92
N GLN A 221 -10.89 10.60 -11.72
CA GLN A 221 -11.00 9.44 -10.83
C GLN A 221 -11.05 9.86 -9.34
N MET A 222 -12.04 9.33 -8.61
CA MET A 222 -12.15 9.49 -7.15
C MET A 222 -11.08 8.70 -6.38
N PRO A 223 -10.59 9.20 -5.22
CA PRO A 223 -9.65 8.45 -4.36
C PRO A 223 -10.31 7.27 -3.63
N GLU A 224 -9.67 6.11 -3.62
CA GLU A 224 -10.17 4.90 -3.00
C GLU A 224 -10.32 5.03 -1.48
N GLN A 225 -9.38 5.69 -0.79
CA GLN A 225 -9.45 5.86 0.67
C GLN A 225 -10.60 6.77 1.12
N LEU A 226 -10.97 7.77 0.31
CA LEU A 226 -12.13 8.62 0.56
C LEU A 226 -13.41 7.78 0.53
N LEU A 227 -13.59 7.00 -0.54
CA LEU A 227 -14.73 6.10 -0.69
C LEU A 227 -14.70 4.96 0.34
N GLY A 228 -13.51 4.51 0.72
CA GLY A 228 -13.30 3.48 1.73
C GLY A 228 -13.77 3.91 3.11
N ARG A 229 -13.58 5.18 3.47
CA ARG A 229 -14.14 5.77 4.70
C ARG A 229 -15.68 5.77 4.66
N ILE A 230 -16.27 6.22 3.55
CA ILE A 230 -17.73 6.27 3.36
C ILE A 230 -18.34 4.86 3.42
N ILE A 231 -17.82 3.93 2.63
CA ILE A 231 -18.36 2.56 2.50
C ILE A 231 -18.22 1.80 3.83
N ARG A 232 -17.09 1.91 4.53
CA ARG A 232 -16.94 1.24 5.85
C ARG A 232 -17.85 1.81 6.92
N THR A 233 -18.13 3.11 6.88
CA THR A 233 -18.97 3.79 7.89
C THR A 233 -20.45 3.53 7.64
N CYS A 234 -20.88 3.51 6.38
CA CYS A 234 -22.31 3.52 6.02
C CYS A 234 -22.81 2.20 5.41
N SER A 235 -22.04 1.10 5.50
CA SER A 235 -22.46 -0.23 5.06
C SER A 235 -21.73 -1.35 5.80
N ASN A 236 -22.34 -2.53 5.86
CA ASN A 236 -21.77 -3.77 6.38
C ASN A 236 -21.17 -4.64 5.25
N PRO A 237 -20.24 -5.57 5.54
CA PRO A 237 -19.86 -6.60 4.58
C PRO A 237 -21.09 -7.35 4.06
N GLY A 238 -21.14 -7.60 2.75
CA GLY A 238 -22.28 -8.22 2.06
C GLY A 238 -23.39 -7.26 1.62
N ASP A 239 -23.44 -6.03 2.14
CA ASP A 239 -24.40 -5.00 1.71
C ASP A 239 -24.19 -4.61 0.25
N VAL A 240 -25.22 -4.04 -0.38
CA VAL A 240 -25.20 -3.60 -1.78
C VAL A 240 -24.88 -2.11 -1.87
N VAL A 241 -23.76 -1.78 -2.52
CA VAL A 241 -23.32 -0.40 -2.83
C VAL A 241 -23.68 -0.02 -4.27
N LEU A 242 -24.40 1.08 -4.45
CA LEU A 242 -24.80 1.63 -5.75
C LEU A 242 -23.93 2.83 -6.14
N ASP A 243 -23.48 2.85 -7.40
CA ASP A 243 -22.91 4.03 -8.04
C ASP A 243 -23.69 4.37 -9.34
N PRO A 244 -24.52 5.42 -9.37
CA PRO A 244 -25.24 5.83 -10.57
C PRO A 244 -24.35 6.40 -11.70
N PHE A 245 -23.10 6.76 -11.39
CA PHE A 245 -22.16 7.47 -12.27
C PHE A 245 -20.76 6.85 -12.16
N SER A 246 -20.67 5.55 -12.45
CA SER A 246 -19.53 4.75 -12.01
C SER A 246 -18.18 5.14 -12.63
N GLY A 247 -18.15 5.75 -13.82
CA GLY A 247 -16.95 6.30 -14.45
C GLY A 247 -15.77 5.32 -14.44
N SER A 248 -14.74 5.64 -13.65
CA SER A 248 -13.55 4.78 -13.44
C SER A 248 -13.78 3.50 -12.60
N ALA A 249 -15.02 3.24 -12.19
CA ALA A 249 -15.45 2.17 -11.31
C ALA A 249 -14.84 2.19 -9.89
N THR A 250 -14.37 3.34 -9.38
CA THR A 250 -13.71 3.40 -8.05
C THR A 250 -14.66 2.96 -6.92
N THR A 251 -15.91 3.44 -6.89
CA THR A 251 -16.88 3.02 -5.86
C THR A 251 -17.09 1.51 -5.86
N LEU A 252 -17.21 0.91 -7.05
CA LEU A 252 -17.40 -0.53 -7.21
C LEU A 252 -16.15 -1.31 -6.80
N ALA A 253 -14.97 -0.82 -7.18
CA ALA A 253 -13.68 -1.38 -6.79
C ALA A 253 -13.53 -1.40 -5.26
N VAL A 254 -13.77 -0.27 -4.60
CA VAL A 254 -13.69 -0.16 -3.14
C VAL A 254 -14.74 -1.04 -2.46
N ALA A 255 -15.97 -1.09 -2.97
CA ALA A 255 -17.01 -1.98 -2.46
C ALA A 255 -16.55 -3.45 -2.53
N LYS A 256 -16.02 -3.90 -3.68
CA LYS A 256 -15.47 -5.25 -3.86
C LYS A 256 -14.32 -5.55 -2.90
N LYS A 257 -13.33 -4.65 -2.81
CA LYS A 257 -12.18 -4.77 -1.90
C LYS A 257 -12.63 -4.94 -0.45
N LEU A 258 -13.65 -4.21 -0.04
CA LEU A 258 -14.24 -4.27 1.30
C LEU A 258 -15.26 -5.40 1.47
N GLY A 259 -15.49 -6.26 0.48
CA GLY A 259 -16.42 -7.39 0.60
C GLY A 259 -17.91 -7.00 0.60
N ARG A 260 -18.27 -5.92 -0.10
CA ARG A 260 -19.65 -5.52 -0.39
C ARG A 260 -20.04 -5.96 -1.80
N ALA A 261 -21.32 -6.25 -2.01
CA ALA A 261 -21.88 -6.35 -3.35
C ALA A 261 -21.98 -4.94 -3.95
N TYR A 262 -22.00 -4.85 -5.29
CA TYR A 262 -22.03 -3.56 -5.95
C TYR A 262 -22.86 -3.56 -7.22
N VAL A 263 -23.42 -2.40 -7.55
CA VAL A 263 -24.13 -2.11 -8.80
C VAL A 263 -23.67 -0.76 -9.31
N GLY A 264 -23.23 -0.69 -10.57
CA GLY A 264 -22.81 0.55 -11.21
C GLY A 264 -23.55 0.81 -12.51
N PHE A 265 -23.76 2.08 -12.85
CA PHE A 265 -24.22 2.50 -14.16
C PHE A 265 -23.17 3.41 -14.82
N GLU A 266 -22.96 3.22 -16.12
CA GLU A 266 -22.05 4.05 -16.92
C GLU A 266 -22.58 4.08 -18.36
N LEU A 267 -22.57 5.28 -18.98
CA LEU A 267 -23.06 5.48 -20.35
C LEU A 267 -21.98 5.12 -21.37
N SER A 268 -20.72 5.41 -21.07
CA SER A 268 -19.60 5.10 -21.95
C SER A 268 -19.34 3.60 -21.98
N LYS A 269 -19.45 3.00 -23.17
CA LYS A 269 -19.11 1.57 -23.37
C LYS A 269 -17.64 1.28 -23.08
N ASP A 270 -16.76 2.24 -23.36
CA ASP A 270 -15.33 2.09 -23.10
C ASP A 270 -15.06 2.13 -21.60
N TYR A 271 -15.66 3.06 -20.85
CA TYR A 271 -15.54 3.08 -19.38
C TYR A 271 -16.14 1.84 -18.73
N VAL A 272 -17.27 1.31 -19.24
CA VAL A 272 -17.80 0.02 -18.80
C VAL A 272 -16.77 -1.10 -19.00
N ARG A 273 -16.17 -1.21 -20.19
CA ARG A 273 -15.15 -2.24 -20.46
C ARG A 273 -13.96 -2.12 -19.50
N TYR A 274 -13.37 -0.94 -19.39
CA TYR A 274 -12.19 -0.73 -18.54
C TYR A 274 -12.52 -0.88 -17.04
N GLY A 275 -13.72 -0.47 -16.63
CA GLY A 275 -14.22 -0.67 -15.28
C GLY A 275 -14.37 -2.15 -14.94
N LEU A 276 -14.90 -2.97 -15.86
CA LEU A 276 -15.00 -4.42 -15.69
C LEU A 276 -13.61 -5.08 -15.62
N GLU A 277 -12.68 -4.71 -16.50
CA GLU A 277 -11.29 -5.22 -16.44
C GLU A 277 -10.61 -4.89 -15.10
N ARG A 278 -10.77 -3.66 -14.60
CA ARG A 278 -10.30 -3.25 -13.26
C ARG A 278 -10.95 -4.10 -12.18
N LEU A 279 -12.26 -4.30 -12.22
CA LEU A 279 -12.99 -5.12 -11.24
C LEU A 279 -12.54 -6.58 -11.27
N ASP A 280 -12.32 -7.16 -12.45
CA ASP A 280 -11.88 -8.55 -12.59
C ASP A 280 -10.49 -8.78 -11.98
N SER A 281 -9.61 -7.77 -12.02
CA SER A 281 -8.29 -7.83 -11.38
C SER A 281 -8.31 -7.74 -9.85
N ILE A 282 -9.43 -7.32 -9.25
CA ILE A 282 -9.54 -7.09 -7.81
C ILE A 282 -10.08 -8.33 -7.10
N CYS A 283 -9.43 -8.73 -6.02
CA CYS A 283 -9.92 -9.72 -5.08
C CYS A 283 -10.59 -9.06 -3.86
N VAL A 284 -11.56 -9.75 -3.26
CA VAL A 284 -12.12 -9.33 -1.96
C VAL A 284 -11.01 -9.37 -0.92
N GLY A 285 -10.85 -8.28 -0.16
CA GLY A 285 -9.78 -8.11 0.83
C GLY A 285 -8.54 -7.39 0.30
N ASP A 286 -8.47 -7.06 -1.00
CA ASP A 286 -7.38 -6.25 -1.54
C ASP A 286 -7.29 -4.87 -0.86
N ARG A 287 -6.07 -4.34 -0.74
CA ARG A 287 -5.82 -3.05 -0.10
C ARG A 287 -6.41 -1.89 -0.90
N LEU A 288 -6.90 -0.87 -0.20
CA LEU A 288 -7.23 0.43 -0.80
C LEU A 288 -5.93 1.18 -1.13
N ASP A 289 -5.88 1.78 -2.31
CA ASP A 289 -4.73 2.57 -2.73
C ASP A 289 -4.73 3.98 -2.07
N GLY A 290 -3.54 4.49 -1.76
CA GLY A 290 -3.35 5.79 -1.09
C GLY A 290 -3.26 5.71 0.44
N SER A 291 -2.92 6.83 1.09
CA SER A 291 -2.87 6.91 2.57
C SER A 291 -4.28 7.08 3.12
N ALA A 292 -4.62 6.34 4.19
CA ALA A 292 -5.88 6.50 4.91
C ALA A 292 -6.00 7.91 5.55
N GLU A 293 -4.86 8.48 5.98
CA GLU A 293 -4.73 9.86 6.44
C GLU A 293 -3.56 10.53 5.70
N PRO A 294 -3.80 11.20 4.55
CA PRO A 294 -2.72 11.85 3.83
C PRO A 294 -2.29 13.13 4.55
N LEU A 295 -0.99 13.37 4.71
CA LEU A 295 -0.45 14.57 5.39
C LEU A 295 0.14 15.61 4.44
N LYS A 296 0.19 15.30 3.13
CA LYS A 296 0.80 16.14 2.09
C LYS A 296 0.00 16.12 0.81
N SER A 297 0.18 17.15 0.00
CA SER A 297 -0.22 17.12 -1.40
C SER A 297 0.75 16.25 -2.19
N ALA A 298 0.21 15.45 -3.12
CA ALA A 298 0.87 14.64 -4.14
C ALA A 298 2.42 14.49 -4.05
N PRO A 299 2.99 13.27 -4.02
CA PRO A 299 4.44 13.12 -4.09
C PRO A 299 5.01 13.81 -5.35
N ARG A 300 6.19 14.43 -5.22
CA ARG A 300 6.90 15.03 -6.36
C ARG A 300 7.04 13.99 -7.48
N THR A 301 6.65 14.37 -8.68
CA THR A 301 6.81 13.59 -9.90
C THR A 301 8.26 13.12 -10.04
N GLY A 302 8.46 11.80 -10.07
CA GLY A 302 9.77 11.20 -10.29
C GLY A 302 10.35 11.65 -11.63
N GLU A 303 11.59 12.15 -11.61
CA GLU A 303 12.32 12.49 -12.82
C GLU A 303 12.48 11.24 -13.68
N LYS A 304 11.71 11.15 -14.78
CA LYS A 304 12.07 10.25 -15.87
C LYS A 304 13.43 10.69 -16.40
N ASN A 305 14.44 9.86 -16.19
CA ASN A 305 15.75 9.93 -16.81
C ASN A 305 15.61 10.15 -18.33
N LYS A 306 15.75 11.40 -18.77
CA LYS A 306 16.09 11.70 -20.17
C LYS A 306 17.57 12.07 -20.22
N GLY A 307 18.26 11.39 -21.12
CA GLY A 307 19.71 11.33 -21.24
C GLY A 307 20.41 12.70 -21.27
N ARG A 308 21.65 12.65 -20.79
CA ARG A 308 22.66 13.71 -20.76
C ARG A 308 22.66 14.56 -22.03
N GLY A 309 22.32 15.83 -21.84
CA GLY A 309 22.83 16.95 -22.64
C GLY A 309 23.22 18.05 -21.66
N GLU A 310 24.52 18.32 -21.54
CA GLU A 310 25.07 19.35 -20.66
C GLU A 310 24.49 20.73 -20.99
N LYS A 311 23.73 21.30 -20.06
CA LYS A 311 23.61 22.76 -19.89
C LYS A 311 23.69 23.08 -18.41
N GLN A 312 24.78 23.74 -18.03
CA GLN A 312 25.01 24.32 -16.70
C GLN A 312 23.78 25.13 -16.25
N LYS A 313 23.18 24.74 -15.11
CA LYS A 313 22.20 25.56 -14.39
C LYS A 313 22.82 26.10 -13.11
N LYS A 314 22.87 27.44 -13.03
CA LYS A 314 23.20 28.22 -11.83
C LYS A 314 22.21 27.89 -10.71
N SER A 315 22.72 27.59 -9.52
CA SER A 315 21.93 27.43 -8.29
C SER A 315 21.37 28.79 -7.83
N ALA A 316 20.06 28.90 -7.69
CA ALA A 316 19.45 30.03 -6.99
C ALA A 316 19.51 29.76 -5.47
N ARG A 317 20.09 30.70 -4.71
CA ARG A 317 20.16 30.65 -3.23
C ARG A 317 18.75 30.89 -2.65
N LEU A 318 18.25 29.94 -1.86
CA LEU A 318 17.04 30.07 -1.04
C LEU A 318 17.22 31.16 0.03
N ASN A 319 16.18 31.93 0.35
CA ASN A 319 16.22 32.94 1.42
C ASN A 319 16.17 32.27 2.82
N ALA A 320 16.54 33.01 3.87
CA ALA A 320 16.69 32.47 5.23
C ALA A 320 15.37 32.07 5.92
N ALA A 321 14.22 32.57 5.45
CA ALA A 321 12.90 32.27 6.02
C ALA A 321 12.35 30.94 5.48
N ASP A 322 12.51 30.69 4.18
CA ASP A 322 12.16 29.42 3.55
C ASP A 322 13.03 28.26 4.08
N GLN A 323 14.28 28.56 4.45
CA GLN A 323 15.18 27.59 5.11
C GLN A 323 14.72 27.24 6.54
N ARG A 324 14.16 28.18 7.30
CA ARG A 324 13.66 27.94 8.67
C ARG A 324 12.37 27.13 8.67
N LYS A 325 11.45 27.43 7.75
CA LYS A 325 10.17 26.72 7.61
C LYS A 325 10.34 25.27 7.17
N GLN A 326 11.23 25.02 6.19
CA GLN A 326 11.64 23.66 5.85
C GLN A 326 12.29 22.93 7.04
N ALA A 327 13.06 23.64 7.88
CA ALA A 327 13.64 23.03 9.06
C ALA A 327 12.58 22.67 10.13
N THR A 328 11.51 23.46 10.27
CA THR A 328 10.43 23.20 11.23
C THR A 328 9.53 22.04 10.80
N GLU A 329 9.09 21.96 9.54
CA GLU A 329 8.31 20.82 9.02
C GLU A 329 9.12 19.52 9.05
N GLN A 330 10.39 19.57 8.66
CA GLN A 330 11.31 18.43 8.81
C GLN A 330 11.44 18.00 10.27
N ARG A 331 11.38 18.95 11.21
CA ARG A 331 11.44 18.67 12.65
C ARG A 331 10.18 17.98 13.15
N TYR A 332 8.98 18.39 12.73
CA TYR A 332 7.73 17.72 13.12
C TYR A 332 7.61 16.30 12.54
N GLU A 333 7.93 16.12 11.25
CA GLU A 333 7.98 14.78 10.65
C GLU A 333 9.05 13.91 11.27
N ALA A 334 10.22 14.49 11.60
CA ALA A 334 11.24 13.80 12.34
C ALA A 334 10.74 13.40 13.73
N VAL A 335 10.01 14.26 14.44
CA VAL A 335 9.46 13.96 15.77
C VAL A 335 8.40 12.86 15.70
N GLN A 336 7.45 12.92 14.76
CA GLN A 336 6.42 11.88 14.65
C GLN A 336 7.02 10.53 14.21
N LEU A 337 7.93 10.56 13.24
CA LEU A 337 8.69 9.37 12.87
C LEU A 337 9.52 8.87 14.06
N GLU A 338 10.12 9.76 14.85
CA GLU A 338 10.88 9.39 16.04
C GLU A 338 10.01 8.75 17.12
N LEU A 339 8.79 9.27 17.36
CA LEU A 339 7.81 8.67 18.27
C LEU A 339 7.39 7.28 17.80
N THR A 340 7.04 7.12 16.51
CA THR A 340 6.73 5.81 15.93
C THR A 340 7.91 4.85 16.04
N LEU A 341 9.13 5.31 15.72
CA LEU A 341 10.34 4.51 15.85
C LEU A 341 10.61 4.11 17.30
N ARG A 342 10.43 5.00 18.27
CA ARG A 342 10.52 4.69 19.71
C ARG A 342 9.47 3.66 20.11
N GLY A 343 8.24 3.79 19.63
CA GLY A 343 7.20 2.79 19.81
C GLY A 343 7.62 1.42 19.28
N ILE A 344 8.19 1.35 18.07
CA ILE A 344 8.66 0.08 17.49
C ILE A 344 9.80 -0.53 18.31
N VAL A 345 10.73 0.29 18.79
CA VAL A 345 11.81 -0.17 19.69
C VAL A 345 11.19 -0.79 20.96
N GLU A 346 10.17 -0.16 21.53
CA GLU A 346 9.51 -0.67 22.73
C GLU A 346 8.68 -1.93 22.47
N ALA A 347 7.91 -1.97 21.39
CA ALA A 347 7.19 -3.17 20.95
C ALA A 347 8.17 -4.34 20.75
N PHE A 348 9.33 -4.07 20.17
CA PHE A 348 10.39 -5.07 20.01
C PHE A 348 10.90 -5.54 21.38
N ARG A 349 11.24 -4.65 22.32
CA ARG A 349 11.66 -5.03 23.70
C ARG A 349 10.65 -5.92 24.41
N LEU A 350 9.36 -5.65 24.25
CA LEU A 350 8.30 -6.41 24.92
C LEU A 350 8.04 -7.79 24.30
N SER A 351 8.47 -8.03 23.05
CA SER A 351 8.06 -9.20 22.27
C SER A 351 9.21 -10.07 21.77
N HIS A 352 10.44 -9.55 21.71
CA HIS A 352 11.55 -10.24 21.04
C HIS A 352 12.04 -11.49 21.76
N ASN A 353 11.73 -11.65 23.04
CA ASN A 353 12.08 -12.84 23.83
C ASN A 353 13.57 -13.23 23.72
N GLY A 354 14.46 -12.23 23.78
CA GLY A 354 15.90 -12.42 23.64
C GLY A 354 16.41 -12.69 22.22
N PHE A 355 15.55 -12.76 21.21
CA PHE A 355 15.93 -12.99 19.82
C PHE A 355 16.14 -11.69 19.03
N SER A 356 16.84 -11.79 17.89
CA SER A 356 17.11 -10.66 16.99
C SER A 356 15.89 -10.22 16.17
N ALA A 357 15.91 -9.00 15.63
CA ALA A 357 14.87 -8.50 14.73
C ALA A 357 14.65 -9.41 13.50
N ASP A 358 15.72 -9.96 12.91
CA ASP A 358 15.61 -10.93 11.82
C ASP A 358 14.82 -12.17 12.26
N ARG A 359 15.05 -12.65 13.50
CA ARG A 359 14.35 -13.82 14.04
C ARG A 359 12.89 -13.48 14.36
N VAL A 360 12.62 -12.32 14.93
CA VAL A 360 11.24 -11.86 15.22
C VAL A 360 10.41 -11.73 13.96
N VAL A 361 10.97 -11.24 12.85
CA VAL A 361 10.21 -11.12 11.59
C VAL A 361 10.06 -12.47 10.88
N ALA A 362 11.08 -13.32 10.91
CA ALA A 362 11.03 -14.61 10.23
C ALA A 362 10.17 -15.66 10.97
N ASP A 363 10.05 -15.57 12.28
CA ASP A 363 9.32 -16.54 13.09
C ASP A 363 7.85 -16.09 13.25
N PRO A 364 6.86 -16.86 12.74
CA PRO A 364 5.46 -16.47 12.80
C PRO A 364 4.97 -16.18 14.22
N ASP A 365 5.40 -16.95 15.22
CA ASP A 365 4.93 -16.80 16.60
C ASP A 365 5.52 -15.55 17.25
N LEU A 366 6.82 -15.31 17.06
CA LEU A 366 7.45 -14.08 17.55
C LEU A 366 6.93 -12.85 16.80
N ASN A 367 6.66 -12.97 15.49
CA ASN A 367 6.11 -11.87 14.71
C ASN A 367 4.70 -11.51 15.20
N CYS A 368 3.82 -12.49 15.40
CA CYS A 368 2.50 -12.27 15.98
C CYS A 368 2.56 -11.55 17.34
N ARG A 369 3.52 -11.91 18.20
CA ARG A 369 3.73 -11.21 19.48
C ARG A 369 4.18 -9.76 19.29
N PHE A 370 5.10 -9.53 18.36
CA PHE A 370 5.56 -8.18 18.01
C PHE A 370 4.43 -7.31 17.46
N LEU A 371 3.67 -7.81 16.49
CA LEU A 371 2.52 -7.12 15.91
C LEU A 371 1.46 -6.81 16.98
N SER A 372 1.19 -7.76 17.88
CA SER A 372 0.28 -7.56 19.02
C SER A 372 0.81 -6.49 19.97
N ALA A 373 2.13 -6.42 20.21
CA ALA A 373 2.73 -5.38 21.03
C ALA A 373 2.64 -4.00 20.35
N CYS A 374 2.84 -3.92 19.04
CA CYS A 374 2.64 -2.68 18.28
C CYS A 374 1.21 -2.17 18.39
N ASN A 375 0.23 -3.07 18.24
CA ASN A 375 -1.18 -2.73 18.35
C ASN A 375 -1.54 -2.23 19.76
N ARG A 376 -1.09 -2.93 20.81
CA ARG A 376 -1.32 -2.52 22.21
C ARG A 376 -0.70 -1.17 22.57
N LEU A 377 0.41 -0.81 21.93
CA LEU A 377 1.10 0.47 22.13
C LEU A 377 0.51 1.59 21.26
N GLY A 378 -0.53 1.33 20.46
CA GLY A 378 -1.16 2.33 19.60
C GLY A 378 -0.22 2.86 18.50
N ILE A 379 0.75 2.05 18.06
CA ILE A 379 1.73 2.48 17.06
C ILE A 379 1.03 2.61 15.72
N VAL A 380 1.03 3.81 15.15
CA VAL A 380 0.45 4.07 13.83
C VAL A 380 1.10 3.19 12.76
N GLY A 381 0.29 2.44 12.02
CA GLY A 381 0.73 1.60 10.91
C GLY A 381 -0.01 0.27 10.84
N ASP A 382 0.46 -0.59 9.93
CA ASP A 382 -0.01 -1.95 9.73
C ASP A 382 1.17 -2.94 9.89
N PRO A 383 0.92 -4.27 9.86
CA PRO A 383 2.00 -5.25 10.04
C PRO A 383 3.20 -5.08 9.10
N ARG A 384 2.95 -4.71 7.84
CA ARG A 384 4.01 -4.42 6.87
C ARG A 384 4.85 -3.24 7.32
N THR A 385 4.19 -2.17 7.72
CA THR A 385 4.82 -0.93 8.17
C THR A 385 5.67 -1.19 9.42
N TRP A 386 5.13 -1.87 10.42
CA TRP A 386 5.84 -2.16 11.67
C TRP A 386 7.05 -3.06 11.44
N ASN A 387 6.91 -4.15 10.66
CA ASN A 387 8.04 -5.02 10.30
C ASN A 387 9.11 -4.26 9.49
N THR A 388 8.69 -3.39 8.57
CA THR A 388 9.61 -2.56 7.77
C THR A 388 10.38 -1.57 8.65
N LEU A 389 9.72 -0.91 9.60
CA LEU A 389 10.35 0.00 10.55
C LEU A 389 11.29 -0.73 11.49
N LEU A 390 10.94 -1.94 11.95
CA LEU A 390 11.82 -2.78 12.75
C LEU A 390 13.10 -3.13 11.98
N PHE A 391 12.97 -3.53 10.71
CA PHE A 391 14.12 -3.78 9.83
C PHE A 391 14.96 -2.54 9.53
N ARG A 392 14.35 -1.36 9.47
CA ARG A 392 15.04 -0.06 9.34
C ARG A 392 15.83 0.26 10.61
N LEU A 393 15.24 0.08 11.79
CA LEU A 393 15.90 0.27 13.08
C LEU A 393 17.11 -0.66 13.24
N ARG A 394 16.94 -1.94 12.87
CA ARG A 394 18.05 -2.90 12.80
C ARG A 394 19.16 -2.43 11.86
N LYS A 395 18.82 -2.04 10.62
CA LYS A 395 19.81 -1.59 9.61
C LYS A 395 20.58 -0.34 10.04
N THR A 396 19.94 0.53 10.82
CA THR A 396 20.54 1.78 11.32
C THR A 396 21.25 1.61 12.67
N GLY A 397 21.30 0.39 13.22
CA GLY A 397 21.96 0.09 14.49
C GLY A 397 21.19 0.57 15.74
N LYS A 398 19.99 1.14 15.58
CA LYS A 398 19.17 1.69 16.68
C LYS A 398 18.58 0.63 17.61
N LEU A 399 18.81 -0.65 17.35
CA LEU A 399 18.46 -1.77 18.24
C LEU A 399 19.66 -2.35 18.99
N ALA A 400 20.88 -1.81 18.80
CA ALA A 400 22.10 -2.40 19.35
C ALA A 400 22.14 -2.45 20.89
N GLU A 401 21.44 -1.52 21.55
CA GLU A 401 21.33 -1.46 23.01
C GLU A 401 20.35 -2.50 23.59
N ILE A 402 19.56 -3.16 22.75
CA ILE A 402 18.62 -4.21 23.18
C ILE A 402 19.36 -5.54 23.12
N GLU A 403 19.56 -6.15 24.29
CA GLU A 403 20.29 -7.40 24.41
C GLU A 403 19.55 -8.55 23.73
N THR A 404 20.23 -9.25 22.82
CA THR A 404 19.67 -10.42 22.12
C THR A 404 20.48 -11.67 22.48
N VAL A 405 20.18 -12.20 23.67
CA VAL A 405 20.90 -13.33 24.28
C VAL A 405 20.66 -14.67 23.56
N ASN A 406 19.53 -14.81 22.87
CA ASN A 406 19.13 -16.07 22.27
C ASN A 406 19.65 -16.18 20.83
N ARG A 407 20.53 -17.15 20.60
CA ARG A 407 20.95 -17.52 19.25
C ARG A 407 19.88 -18.36 18.57
N THR A 408 19.68 -18.12 17.28
CA THR A 408 18.83 -18.97 16.46
C THR A 408 19.53 -20.29 16.18
N ALA A 409 19.05 -21.37 16.82
CA ALA A 409 19.60 -22.71 16.74
C ALA A 409 19.21 -23.43 15.43
N ILE A 410 19.68 -22.92 14.29
CA ILE A 410 19.62 -23.60 12.98
C ILE A 410 21.00 -23.46 12.34
N GLU A 411 21.70 -24.57 12.14
CA GLU A 411 22.98 -24.61 11.44
C GLU A 411 22.81 -24.62 9.92
N TRP A 412 23.86 -24.29 9.17
CA TRP A 412 23.75 -24.20 7.70
C TRP A 412 23.43 -25.57 7.08
N LYS A 413 24.01 -26.62 7.65
CA LYS A 413 23.73 -28.02 7.28
C LYS A 413 22.28 -28.42 7.50
N ASP A 414 21.58 -27.79 8.45
CA ASP A 414 20.18 -28.09 8.75
C ASP A 414 19.25 -27.49 7.67
N CYS A 415 19.73 -26.45 6.97
CA CYS A 415 19.07 -25.85 5.81
C CYS A 415 19.39 -26.58 4.50
N ASP A 416 20.28 -27.58 4.47
CA ASP A 416 20.25 -28.58 3.39
C ASP A 416 18.84 -29.22 3.38
N ALA A 417 18.44 -30.24 2.64
CA ALA A 417 17.02 -30.68 2.59
C ALA A 417 15.91 -29.64 2.15
N TYR A 418 15.96 -28.32 2.44
CA TYR A 418 14.93 -27.33 2.04
C TYR A 418 15.43 -25.97 1.52
N LEU A 419 16.73 -25.63 1.60
CA LEU A 419 17.27 -24.34 1.09
C LEU A 419 16.90 -24.04 -0.36
N PHE A 420 16.94 -25.05 -1.25
CA PHE A 420 16.57 -24.88 -2.66
C PHE A 420 15.15 -24.34 -2.83
N ALA A 421 14.19 -24.80 -2.02
CA ALA A 421 12.81 -24.34 -2.10
C ALA A 421 12.72 -22.87 -1.70
N SER A 422 13.43 -22.46 -0.64
CA SER A 422 13.51 -21.07 -0.21
C SER A 422 14.20 -20.17 -1.25
N GLU A 423 15.24 -20.65 -1.92
CA GLU A 423 15.90 -19.93 -3.02
C GLU A 423 14.95 -19.71 -4.19
N ILE A 424 14.29 -20.79 -4.64
CA ILE A 424 13.37 -20.75 -5.79
C ILE A 424 12.17 -19.86 -5.48
N ALA A 425 11.54 -20.01 -4.31
CA ALA A 425 10.39 -19.19 -3.92
C ALA A 425 10.74 -17.70 -3.86
N LEU A 426 11.89 -17.36 -3.24
CA LEU A 426 12.39 -15.99 -3.23
C LEU A 426 12.57 -15.48 -4.67
N GLN A 427 13.25 -16.24 -5.51
CA GLN A 427 13.56 -15.82 -6.87
C GLN A 427 12.32 -15.68 -7.75
N SER A 428 11.36 -16.61 -7.65
CA SER A 428 10.09 -16.56 -8.37
C SER A 428 9.27 -15.31 -8.04
N LEU A 429 9.15 -14.95 -6.76
CA LEU A 429 8.42 -13.74 -6.34
C LEU A 429 9.08 -12.44 -6.85
N LEU A 430 10.41 -12.43 -6.97
CA LEU A 430 11.14 -11.28 -7.55
C LEU A 430 10.92 -11.19 -9.06
N ASP A 431 11.00 -12.31 -9.79
CA ASP A 431 10.85 -12.33 -11.25
C ASP A 431 9.41 -12.04 -11.72
N GLU A 432 8.41 -12.43 -10.92
CA GLU A 432 6.99 -12.11 -11.18
C GLU A 432 6.65 -10.64 -10.89
N GLY A 433 7.60 -9.84 -10.40
CA GLY A 433 7.38 -8.43 -10.05
C GLY A 433 6.48 -8.23 -8.83
N LYS A 434 6.26 -9.27 -8.02
CA LYS A 434 5.44 -9.23 -6.82
C LYS A 434 6.15 -8.58 -5.64
N ALA A 435 7.47 -8.67 -5.59
CA ALA A 435 8.32 -8.03 -4.58
C ALA A 435 9.64 -7.52 -5.17
N GLU A 436 10.23 -6.50 -4.56
CA GLU A 436 11.55 -5.97 -4.94
C GLU A 436 12.69 -6.59 -4.11
N SER A 437 12.40 -7.17 -2.93
CA SER A 437 13.43 -7.73 -2.06
C SER A 437 12.90 -8.77 -1.07
N LEU A 438 13.80 -9.57 -0.50
CA LEU A 438 13.47 -10.48 0.61
C LEU A 438 12.95 -9.73 1.85
N ASP A 439 13.45 -8.53 2.13
CA ASP A 439 12.94 -7.75 3.27
C ASP A 439 11.46 -7.40 3.07
N GLU A 440 11.06 -7.05 1.84
CA GLU A 440 9.66 -6.77 1.51
C GLU A 440 8.79 -8.03 1.64
N ILE A 441 9.26 -9.15 1.09
CA ILE A 441 8.55 -10.45 1.19
C ILE A 441 8.26 -10.78 2.65
N LEU A 442 9.27 -10.69 3.52
CA LEU A 442 9.15 -11.05 4.94
C LEU A 442 8.39 -10.02 5.80
N CYS A 443 8.31 -8.76 5.36
CA CYS A 443 7.59 -7.74 6.10
C CYS A 443 6.10 -7.73 5.73
N ASP A 444 5.74 -8.02 4.48
CA ASP A 444 4.36 -8.02 4.01
C ASP A 444 3.68 -9.38 4.25
N PRO A 445 2.60 -9.46 5.06
CA PRO A 445 1.90 -10.72 5.34
C PRO A 445 1.40 -11.45 4.11
N VAL A 446 1.00 -10.74 3.06
CA VAL A 446 0.47 -11.35 1.82
C VAL A 446 1.60 -12.06 1.07
N LEU A 447 2.71 -11.36 0.84
CA LEU A 447 3.89 -11.91 0.16
C LEU A 447 4.54 -13.02 0.98
N THR A 448 4.55 -12.89 2.30
CA THR A 448 5.02 -13.92 3.21
C THR A 448 4.18 -15.19 3.10
N ALA A 449 2.84 -15.07 3.07
CA ALA A 449 1.96 -16.23 2.95
C ALA A 449 2.15 -16.96 1.61
N GLU A 450 2.34 -16.21 0.53
CA GLU A 450 2.63 -16.77 -0.79
C GLU A 450 3.99 -17.49 -0.83
N PHE A 451 5.03 -16.86 -0.27
CA PHE A 451 6.34 -17.50 -0.08
C PHE A 451 6.21 -18.82 0.69
N ASP A 452 5.48 -18.81 1.81
CA ASP A 452 5.29 -19.98 2.67
C ASP A 452 4.54 -21.12 1.98
N GLU A 453 3.52 -20.80 1.17
CA GLU A 453 2.80 -21.79 0.39
C GLU A 453 3.72 -22.43 -0.66
N PHE A 454 4.48 -21.61 -1.37
CA PHE A 454 5.39 -22.08 -2.41
C PHE A 454 6.45 -23.04 -1.84
N VAL A 455 7.12 -22.67 -0.75
CA VAL A 455 8.16 -23.52 -0.14
C VAL A 455 7.61 -24.82 0.42
N ARG A 456 6.40 -24.81 1.00
CA ARG A 456 5.76 -26.02 1.55
C ARG A 456 5.39 -27.02 0.46
N ARG A 457 5.04 -26.56 -0.74
CA ARG A 457 4.79 -27.45 -1.89
C ARG A 457 6.08 -28.13 -2.35
N LEU A 458 7.17 -27.37 -2.51
CA LEU A 458 8.42 -27.91 -3.04
C LEU A 458 9.21 -28.77 -2.05
N ALA A 459 9.15 -28.46 -0.75
CA ALA A 459 9.90 -29.17 0.27
C ALA A 459 9.08 -29.30 1.55
N PRO A 460 8.00 -30.11 1.59
CA PRO A 460 7.13 -30.24 2.77
C PRO A 460 7.86 -30.85 3.98
N GLY A 461 7.28 -30.66 5.17
CA GLY A 461 7.75 -31.31 6.40
C GLY A 461 8.62 -30.44 7.33
N TYR A 462 8.76 -29.14 7.04
CA TYR A 462 9.52 -28.19 7.88
C TYR A 462 8.62 -27.05 8.35
N ALA A 463 8.99 -26.43 9.47
CA ALA A 463 8.27 -25.29 10.00
C ALA A 463 8.48 -24.05 9.12
N THR A 464 7.45 -23.21 8.98
CA THR A 464 7.47 -21.97 8.19
C THR A 464 8.70 -21.08 8.48
N PHE A 465 9.02 -20.93 9.76
CA PHE A 465 10.19 -20.19 10.23
C PHE A 465 11.49 -20.70 9.58
N GLN A 466 11.65 -22.02 9.39
CA GLN A 466 12.86 -22.61 8.84
C GLN A 466 13.12 -22.16 7.40
N TYR A 467 12.09 -22.11 6.55
CA TYR A 467 12.23 -21.66 5.16
C TYR A 467 12.56 -20.17 5.08
N ARG A 468 11.82 -19.33 5.84
CA ARG A 468 12.07 -17.88 5.88
C ARG A 468 13.49 -17.58 6.39
N TRP A 469 13.95 -18.35 7.38
CA TRP A 469 15.32 -18.25 7.90
C TRP A 469 16.37 -18.71 6.90
N ALA A 470 16.12 -19.78 6.14
CA ALA A 470 17.01 -20.22 5.06
C ALA A 470 17.17 -19.13 3.99
N ALA A 471 16.10 -18.45 3.58
CA ALA A 471 16.17 -17.32 2.65
C ALA A 471 17.01 -16.16 3.22
N LEU A 472 16.83 -15.80 4.49
CA LEU A 472 17.63 -14.76 5.16
C LEU A 472 19.12 -15.13 5.18
N ARG A 473 19.42 -16.39 5.52
CA ARG A 473 20.80 -16.89 5.55
C ARG A 473 21.40 -16.88 4.15
N LEU A 474 20.68 -17.37 3.13
CA LEU A 474 21.10 -17.34 1.73
C LEU A 474 21.48 -15.92 1.29
N ARG A 475 20.59 -14.95 1.54
CA ARG A 475 20.88 -13.54 1.24
C ARG A 475 22.15 -13.04 1.94
N LYS A 476 22.34 -13.39 3.21
CA LYS A 476 23.51 -12.96 4.00
C LYS A 476 24.83 -13.52 3.46
N VAL A 477 24.83 -14.76 2.96
CA VAL A 477 26.05 -15.44 2.48
C VAL A 477 26.27 -15.31 0.96
N ALA A 478 25.26 -14.91 0.18
CA ALA A 478 25.32 -14.81 -1.27
C ALA A 478 26.51 -13.97 -1.78
N LYS A 479 26.77 -12.81 -1.13
CA LYS A 479 27.92 -11.96 -1.47
C LYS A 479 29.26 -12.69 -1.27
N VAL A 480 29.44 -13.37 -0.13
CA VAL A 480 30.66 -14.11 0.18
C VAL A 480 30.85 -15.28 -0.78
N ALA A 481 29.77 -16.02 -1.07
CA ALA A 481 29.78 -17.11 -2.04
C ALA A 481 30.22 -16.61 -3.42
N ARG A 482 29.71 -15.45 -3.86
CA ARG A 482 30.06 -14.82 -5.13
C ARG A 482 31.51 -14.36 -5.21
N THR A 483 32.02 -13.75 -4.15
CA THR A 483 33.43 -13.35 -4.06
C THR A 483 34.34 -14.56 -4.16
N ARG A 484 34.03 -15.65 -3.45
CA ARG A 484 34.78 -16.92 -3.55
C ARG A 484 34.64 -17.54 -4.94
N ALA A 485 33.44 -17.49 -5.53
CA ALA A 485 33.19 -18.02 -6.87
C ALA A 485 34.06 -17.37 -7.96
N ALA A 486 34.46 -16.11 -7.77
CA ALA A 486 35.33 -15.40 -8.72
C ALA A 486 36.73 -16.01 -8.85
N THR A 487 37.21 -16.74 -7.83
CA THR A 487 38.50 -17.44 -7.86
C THR A 487 38.36 -18.90 -8.29
N LEU A 488 37.15 -19.38 -8.55
CA LEU A 488 36.88 -20.76 -8.95
C LEU A 488 36.77 -20.89 -10.47
N SER A 489 37.23 -22.02 -10.99
CA SER A 489 37.00 -22.41 -12.39
C SER A 489 35.81 -23.36 -12.47
N ALA A 490 34.77 -22.98 -13.21
CA ALA A 490 33.55 -23.75 -13.28
C ALA A 490 33.80 -25.21 -13.76
N PRO A 491 33.28 -26.22 -13.05
CA PRO A 491 33.50 -27.63 -13.40
C PRO A 491 32.99 -27.95 -14.80
N LYS A 492 33.76 -28.72 -15.58
CA LYS A 492 33.42 -29.03 -16.99
C LYS A 492 32.78 -30.39 -17.21
N ARG A 493 32.99 -31.36 -16.31
CA ARG A 493 32.49 -32.73 -16.45
C ARG A 493 31.39 -32.97 -15.43
N PHE A 494 30.16 -33.13 -15.90
CA PHE A 494 29.02 -33.62 -15.12
C PHE A 494 28.74 -35.08 -15.52
N ALA A 495 28.01 -35.80 -14.68
CA ALA A 495 27.42 -37.07 -15.08
C ALA A 495 26.51 -36.88 -16.31
N PRO A 496 26.27 -37.94 -17.12
CA PRO A 496 25.37 -37.87 -18.26
C PRO A 496 24.01 -37.29 -17.88
N MET A 497 23.44 -36.48 -18.76
CA MET A 497 22.13 -35.87 -18.56
C MET A 497 21.04 -36.94 -18.60
N THR A 498 20.19 -36.97 -17.58
CA THR A 498 19.09 -37.94 -17.44
C THR A 498 17.77 -37.21 -17.23
N PRO A 499 16.64 -37.68 -17.80
CA PRO A 499 15.32 -37.21 -17.39
C PRO A 499 15.14 -37.36 -15.87
N VAL A 500 14.54 -36.38 -15.21
CA VAL A 500 14.33 -36.46 -13.74
C VAL A 500 13.43 -37.64 -13.36
N GLU A 501 12.46 -37.99 -14.21
CA GLU A 501 11.59 -39.16 -14.07
C GLU A 501 12.33 -40.51 -14.10
N ASP A 502 13.47 -40.56 -14.80
CA ASP A 502 14.33 -41.75 -14.90
C ASP A 502 15.47 -41.73 -13.85
N LEU A 503 15.54 -40.68 -13.03
CA LEU A 503 16.57 -40.57 -12.00
C LEU A 503 16.33 -41.68 -10.96
N ALA A 504 17.38 -42.44 -10.64
CA ALA A 504 17.39 -43.39 -9.54
C ALA A 504 18.27 -42.84 -8.41
N PRO A 505 17.75 -41.99 -7.49
CA PRO A 505 18.58 -41.32 -6.49
C PRO A 505 19.42 -42.25 -5.62
N ALA A 506 18.94 -43.46 -5.33
CA ALA A 506 19.68 -44.47 -4.57
C ALA A 506 21.04 -44.85 -5.19
N THR A 507 21.21 -44.66 -6.50
CA THR A 507 22.47 -44.92 -7.21
C THR A 507 23.49 -43.77 -7.08
N LEU A 508 23.06 -42.60 -6.59
CA LEU A 508 23.91 -41.44 -6.42
C LEU A 508 24.76 -41.54 -5.15
N PRO A 509 25.93 -40.88 -5.11
CA PRO A 509 26.79 -40.89 -3.94
C PRO A 509 26.21 -40.03 -2.80
N GLU A 510 26.47 -40.43 -1.56
CA GLU A 510 26.16 -39.67 -0.33
C GLU A 510 27.24 -38.60 -0.04
N THR A 511 27.65 -37.89 -1.08
CA THR A 511 28.70 -36.86 -1.00
C THR A 511 28.09 -35.49 -1.28
N PRO A 512 28.73 -34.40 -0.81
CA PRO A 512 28.42 -33.07 -1.29
C PRO A 512 28.54 -32.97 -2.82
N GLY A 513 27.78 -32.08 -3.42
CA GLY A 513 27.81 -31.94 -4.87
C GLY A 513 26.85 -30.89 -5.44
N LEU A 514 26.96 -30.71 -6.75
CA LEU A 514 26.09 -29.84 -7.54
C LEU A 514 25.16 -30.66 -8.39
N TYR A 515 24.02 -30.09 -8.71
CA TYR A 515 23.12 -30.61 -9.73
C TYR A 515 22.58 -29.47 -10.59
N LEU A 516 22.36 -29.75 -11.87
CA LEU A 516 21.92 -28.80 -12.86
C LEU A 516 20.62 -29.29 -13.47
N LEU A 517 19.57 -28.48 -13.35
CA LEU A 517 18.28 -28.74 -13.95
C LEU A 517 18.17 -27.96 -15.26
N SER A 518 17.72 -28.67 -16.30
CA SER A 518 17.52 -28.12 -17.64
C SER A 518 16.12 -28.43 -18.13
N ASP A 519 15.49 -27.47 -18.76
CA ASP A 519 14.25 -27.65 -19.51
C ASP A 519 14.58 -28.06 -20.96
N ASN A 520 13.92 -29.12 -21.43
CA ASN A 520 14.05 -29.65 -22.80
C ASN A 520 15.51 -29.85 -23.26
N ARG A 521 16.40 -30.30 -22.36
CA ARG A 521 17.86 -30.47 -22.55
C ARG A 521 18.64 -29.21 -22.96
N LYS A 522 18.00 -28.05 -23.09
CA LYS A 522 18.60 -26.84 -23.67
C LYS A 522 18.72 -25.71 -22.65
N SER A 523 17.60 -25.32 -22.05
CA SER A 523 17.56 -24.14 -21.20
C SER A 523 17.90 -24.52 -19.76
N LYS A 524 18.95 -23.94 -19.18
CA LYS A 524 19.27 -24.18 -17.76
C LYS A 524 18.27 -23.42 -16.91
N ILE A 525 17.59 -24.09 -15.98
CA ILE A 525 16.53 -23.48 -15.17
C ILE A 525 16.93 -23.32 -13.70
N TYR A 526 17.75 -24.22 -13.16
CA TYR A 526 18.24 -24.14 -11.79
C TYR A 526 19.57 -24.88 -11.63
N VAL A 527 20.49 -24.30 -10.85
CA VAL A 527 21.67 -24.97 -10.30
C VAL A 527 21.44 -25.14 -8.82
N GLY A 528 21.46 -26.37 -8.33
CA GLY A 528 21.41 -26.64 -6.90
C GLY A 528 22.74 -27.09 -6.35
N GLU A 529 22.91 -26.87 -5.05
CA GLU A 529 24.00 -27.40 -4.25
C GLU A 529 23.46 -28.21 -3.08
N THR A 530 24.26 -29.15 -2.61
CA THR A 530 23.92 -29.92 -1.42
C THR A 530 25.14 -30.53 -0.75
N LEU A 531 25.01 -30.80 0.55
CA LEU A 531 25.93 -31.61 1.32
C LEU A 531 25.77 -33.12 1.10
N ASN A 532 24.66 -33.57 0.49
CA ASN A 532 24.42 -34.97 0.19
C ASN A 532 23.53 -35.12 -1.06
N LEU A 533 24.14 -35.44 -2.21
CA LEU A 533 23.45 -35.56 -3.51
C LEU A 533 22.29 -36.56 -3.49
N ARG A 534 22.53 -37.78 -2.96
CA ARG A 534 21.50 -38.81 -2.85
C ARG A 534 20.28 -38.27 -2.09
N ARG A 535 20.50 -37.83 -0.85
CA ARG A 535 19.42 -37.37 0.04
C ARG A 535 18.67 -36.17 -0.55
N ARG A 536 19.37 -35.20 -1.13
CA ARG A 536 18.76 -34.04 -1.78
C ARG A 536 17.80 -34.45 -2.90
N LEU A 537 18.26 -35.32 -3.78
CA LEU A 537 17.52 -35.68 -4.98
C LEU A 537 16.41 -36.68 -4.70
N GLU A 538 16.55 -37.51 -3.66
CA GLU A 538 15.44 -38.28 -3.07
C GLU A 538 14.32 -37.36 -2.56
N LEU A 539 14.67 -36.31 -1.80
CA LEU A 539 13.68 -35.38 -1.25
C LEU A 539 13.02 -34.52 -2.33
N GLN A 540 13.79 -34.11 -3.33
CA GLN A 540 13.34 -33.16 -4.35
C GLN A 540 12.54 -33.83 -5.48
N PHE A 541 12.84 -35.09 -5.79
CA PHE A 541 12.27 -35.79 -6.95
C PHE A 541 11.67 -37.16 -6.61
N GLY A 542 11.64 -37.57 -5.34
CA GLY A 542 10.92 -38.76 -4.91
C GLY A 542 9.41 -38.51 -4.80
N GLY A 543 8.61 -39.50 -5.19
CA GLY A 543 7.17 -39.54 -4.91
C GLY A 543 6.38 -38.32 -5.40
N ALA A 544 5.67 -37.66 -4.48
CA ALA A 544 4.73 -36.57 -4.79
C ALA A 544 5.43 -35.27 -5.23
N GLN A 545 6.70 -35.06 -4.85
CA GLN A 545 7.45 -33.84 -5.13
C GLN A 545 7.80 -33.71 -6.62
N LEU A 546 7.93 -34.84 -7.33
CA LEU A 546 8.11 -34.86 -8.78
C LEU A 546 6.96 -34.14 -9.52
N VAL A 547 5.73 -34.25 -9.00
CA VAL A 547 4.55 -33.59 -9.57
C VAL A 547 4.64 -32.07 -9.43
N GLU A 548 5.15 -31.56 -8.30
CA GLU A 548 5.31 -30.11 -8.14
C GLU A 548 6.39 -29.55 -9.09
N TRP A 549 7.42 -30.34 -9.39
CA TRP A 549 8.41 -29.99 -10.41
C TRP A 549 7.84 -29.94 -11.84
N SER A 550 6.89 -30.82 -12.17
CA SER A 550 6.21 -30.75 -13.47
C SER A 550 5.39 -29.48 -13.67
N ARG A 551 4.99 -28.79 -12.59
CA ARG A 551 4.33 -27.47 -12.66
C ARG A 551 5.30 -26.35 -13.02
N ILE A 552 6.59 -26.54 -12.77
CA ILE A 552 7.65 -25.56 -13.06
C ILE A 552 8.19 -25.74 -14.49
N SER A 553 8.40 -26.98 -14.92
CA SER A 553 8.86 -27.34 -16.27
C SER A 553 8.27 -28.69 -16.69
N SER A 554 7.72 -28.75 -17.90
CA SER A 554 7.07 -29.94 -18.45
C SER A 554 8.06 -31.04 -18.85
N SER A 555 9.35 -30.75 -19.00
CA SER A 555 10.38 -31.74 -19.34
C SER A 555 11.72 -31.39 -18.68
N THR A 556 11.88 -31.82 -17.43
CA THR A 556 13.08 -31.52 -16.63
C THR A 556 14.14 -32.62 -16.77
N PHE A 557 15.35 -32.22 -17.11
CA PHE A 557 16.55 -33.05 -17.15
C PHE A 557 17.52 -32.63 -16.06
N ILE A 558 18.27 -33.60 -15.53
CA ILE A 558 19.26 -33.39 -14.48
C ILE A 558 20.65 -33.87 -14.89
N GLU A 559 21.67 -33.10 -14.49
CA GLU A 559 23.08 -33.48 -14.53
C GLU A 559 23.66 -33.32 -13.11
N THR A 560 24.41 -34.29 -12.60
CA THR A 560 24.98 -34.24 -11.23
C THR A 560 26.51 -34.22 -11.23
N LEU A 561 27.10 -33.64 -10.19
CA LEU A 561 28.54 -33.61 -9.97
C LEU A 561 28.87 -33.76 -8.49
N SER A 562 29.56 -34.84 -8.13
CA SER A 562 30.07 -35.06 -6.78
C SER A 562 31.32 -34.19 -6.51
N LEU A 563 31.39 -33.58 -5.33
CA LEU A 563 32.45 -32.69 -4.86
C LEU A 563 32.78 -33.00 -3.38
N PRO A 564 33.37 -34.17 -3.05
CA PRO A 564 33.59 -34.60 -1.68
C PRO A 564 34.59 -33.73 -0.90
N ASP A 565 35.59 -33.14 -1.57
CA ASP A 565 36.60 -32.28 -0.97
C ASP A 565 36.43 -30.83 -1.45
N SER A 566 35.82 -29.97 -0.61
CA SER A 566 35.68 -28.56 -0.96
C SER A 566 35.98 -27.57 0.17
N ASN A 567 37.14 -26.92 0.05
CA ASN A 567 37.53 -25.79 0.90
C ASN A 567 36.78 -24.48 0.55
N ALA A 568 36.16 -24.40 -0.64
CA ALA A 568 35.51 -23.17 -1.13
C ALA A 568 34.09 -22.98 -0.57
N GLY A 569 33.43 -24.08 -0.18
CA GLY A 569 32.02 -24.12 0.23
C GLY A 569 31.07 -24.29 -0.96
N MET A 570 29.98 -25.03 -0.74
CA MET A 570 29.09 -25.48 -1.82
C MET A 570 28.35 -24.35 -2.56
N LEU A 571 27.89 -23.33 -1.84
CA LEU A 571 27.29 -22.14 -2.46
C LEU A 571 28.26 -21.37 -3.40
N ALA A 572 29.57 -21.39 -3.12
CA ALA A 572 30.54 -20.73 -4.01
C ALA A 572 30.63 -21.47 -5.35
N TRP A 573 30.54 -22.80 -5.32
CA TRP A 573 30.45 -23.61 -6.53
C TRP A 573 29.14 -23.41 -7.30
N GLN A 574 28.01 -23.32 -6.59
CA GLN A 574 26.72 -22.97 -7.18
C GLN A 574 26.83 -21.62 -7.92
N SER A 575 27.31 -20.58 -7.23
CA SER A 575 27.52 -19.24 -7.79
C SER A 575 28.48 -19.25 -8.99
N CYS A 576 29.58 -20.01 -8.91
CA CYS A 576 30.53 -20.18 -10.01
C CYS A 576 29.85 -20.76 -11.27
N LEU A 577 29.00 -21.76 -11.08
CA LEU A 577 28.29 -22.41 -12.19
C LEU A 577 27.18 -21.51 -12.76
N VAL A 578 26.40 -20.84 -11.91
CA VAL A 578 25.36 -19.88 -12.36
C VAL A 578 25.97 -18.79 -13.24
N ARG A 579 27.15 -18.25 -12.88
CA ARG A 579 27.87 -17.23 -13.65
C ARG A 579 28.42 -17.71 -14.99
N ARG A 580 28.61 -19.02 -15.18
CA ARG A 580 29.15 -19.59 -16.42
C ARG A 580 28.15 -19.48 -17.59
N PHE A 581 26.86 -19.51 -17.31
CA PHE A 581 25.84 -19.59 -18.35
C PHE A 581 25.55 -18.20 -18.95
N LYS A 582 25.50 -18.12 -20.28
CA LYS A 582 25.14 -16.89 -21.01
C LYS A 582 23.73 -16.41 -20.65
N GLN A 583 22.78 -17.34 -20.64
CA GLN A 583 21.47 -17.15 -20.04
C GLN A 583 21.50 -17.75 -18.65
N ARG A 584 21.32 -16.89 -17.66
CA ARG A 584 21.29 -17.28 -16.27
C ARG A 584 20.09 -18.22 -16.02
N PRO A 585 20.26 -19.30 -15.23
CA PRO A 585 19.13 -20.08 -14.77
C PRO A 585 18.13 -19.22 -13.98
N ARG A 586 16.87 -19.24 -14.42
CA ARG A 586 15.82 -18.34 -13.93
C ARG A 586 15.45 -18.54 -12.47
N LEU A 587 15.60 -19.74 -11.92
CA LEU A 587 15.16 -20.06 -10.55
C LEU A 587 16.24 -19.83 -9.48
N ASN A 588 17.47 -19.47 -9.89
CA ASN A 588 18.55 -19.19 -8.93
C ASN A 588 18.50 -17.76 -8.43
N TYR A 589 18.74 -17.54 -7.14
CA TYR A 589 18.65 -16.22 -6.51
C TYR A 589 19.61 -15.19 -7.12
N HIS A 590 19.09 -14.02 -7.54
CA HIS A 590 19.80 -13.07 -8.41
C HIS A 590 21.21 -12.69 -7.93
N GLU A 591 21.36 -12.50 -6.63
CA GLU A 591 22.60 -12.12 -5.96
C GLU A 591 23.69 -13.19 -5.95
N LEU A 592 23.43 -14.41 -6.41
CA LEU A 592 24.47 -15.41 -6.64
C LEU A 592 25.26 -15.16 -7.94
N ALA A 593 24.76 -14.30 -8.84
CA ALA A 593 25.39 -14.06 -10.15
C ALA A 593 25.66 -12.60 -10.50
N SER A 594 25.14 -11.63 -9.73
CA SER A 594 25.29 -10.19 -10.02
C SER A 594 26.76 -9.77 -10.06
N ALA A 595 27.21 -9.31 -11.23
CA ALA A 595 28.57 -8.80 -11.47
C ALA A 595 28.79 -7.45 -10.79
#